data_AF-A0A537MJH6-F1
#
_entry.id   AF-A0A537MJH6-F1
#
_cell.length_a   1.000
_cell.length_b   1.000
_cell.length_c   1.000
_cell.angle_alpha   90.00
_cell.angle_beta   90.00
_cell.angle_gamma   90.00
#
_symmetry.space_group_name_H-M   'P 1'
#
loop_
_entity.id
_entity.type
_entity.pdbx_description
1 polymer ?
#
loop_
_entity_poly.entity_id
_entity_poly.type
_entity_poly.pdbx_seq_one_letter_code
_entity_poly.pdbx_strand_id
1 'polypeptide(L)'
;MRADARKFGTAEKGLLPEGRVAGPMPWVIAIMMFLTVLAAAAGLGLAGAASRFDAQIGTRITIQVVEANPDLRRAQAAAAARAVQNLPGVTAVRPVPETEVQRLLEPWLGAGGLESDIPVPALIDVDMTAEAHRSLDRLRGAVAAAAPAARVDDNGQWLAPLASLIGALKWLAVGLVLLMVGATAATVVLAARAALDTHRGTIEILHLMGATDVQVARLFQRRIALDALFGGLLGFILAALVLIGIGERVSALGSELLGSAAVPAPAWGVLVALPAFGVFLAMLVARLTILKALGRML
;
A
#
# COMPACT_ATOMS: atom_id res chain seq x y z
N MET A 1 -54.90 -42.80 -27.27
CA MET A 1 -53.99 -41.68 -27.60
C MET A 1 -53.37 -41.14 -26.33
N ARG A 2 -52.13 -41.52 -26.02
CA ARG A 2 -51.25 -40.84 -25.07
C ARG A 2 -49.88 -40.78 -25.73
N ALA A 3 -49.43 -39.56 -26.02
CA ALA A 3 -48.18 -39.30 -26.72
C ALA A 3 -47.02 -39.30 -25.72
N ASP A 4 -46.07 -40.22 -25.91
CA ASP A 4 -44.78 -40.21 -25.23
C ASP A 4 -43.90 -39.11 -25.82
N ALA A 5 -43.82 -37.98 -25.12
CA ALA A 5 -42.83 -36.94 -25.38
C ALA A 5 -41.46 -37.42 -24.87
N ARG A 6 -40.66 -38.04 -25.74
CA ARG A 6 -39.26 -38.40 -25.47
C ARG A 6 -38.45 -37.13 -25.23
N LYS A 7 -37.91 -36.98 -24.02
CA LYS A 7 -36.94 -35.94 -23.63
C LYS A 7 -35.58 -36.22 -24.31
N PHE A 8 -35.32 -35.57 -25.44
CA PHE A 8 -34.02 -35.61 -26.14
C PHE A 8 -32.96 -34.64 -25.56
N GLY A 9 -33.17 -34.06 -24.37
CA GLY A 9 -32.31 -32.99 -23.83
C GLY A 9 -31.18 -33.41 -22.89
N THR A 10 -31.01 -34.70 -22.58
CA THR A 10 -30.04 -35.16 -21.55
C THR A 10 -28.81 -35.88 -22.09
N ALA A 11 -28.75 -36.19 -23.39
CA ALA A 11 -27.62 -36.92 -23.98
C ALA A 11 -26.45 -36.01 -24.44
N GLU A 12 -26.67 -34.70 -24.66
CA GLU A 12 -25.62 -33.79 -25.14
C GLU A 12 -24.69 -33.25 -24.03
N LYS A 13 -24.98 -33.49 -22.75
CA LYS A 13 -24.11 -33.08 -21.64
C LYS A 13 -22.90 -33.99 -21.42
N GLY A 14 -22.80 -35.11 -22.14
CA GLY A 14 -21.73 -36.10 -21.97
C GLY A 14 -20.49 -35.94 -22.84
N LEU A 15 -20.42 -34.92 -23.70
CA LEU A 15 -19.32 -34.75 -24.67
C LEU A 15 -18.37 -33.57 -24.36
N LEU A 16 -18.63 -32.82 -23.30
CA LEU A 16 -17.68 -31.86 -22.76
C LEU A 16 -16.92 -32.56 -21.63
N PRO A 17 -15.58 -32.50 -21.57
CA PRO A 17 -14.83 -32.96 -20.42
C PRO A 17 -15.24 -32.13 -19.20
N GLU A 18 -16.24 -32.58 -18.45
CA GLU A 18 -16.58 -32.08 -17.13
C GLU A 18 -15.47 -32.52 -16.16
N GLY A 19 -14.43 -31.69 -16.09
CA GLY A 19 -13.44 -31.69 -15.03
C GLY A 19 -13.40 -30.31 -14.36
N ARG A 20 -14.57 -29.84 -13.93
CA ARG A 20 -14.85 -28.66 -13.09
C ARG A 20 -13.74 -28.45 -12.05
N VAL A 21 -12.99 -27.35 -12.13
CA VAL A 21 -12.31 -26.69 -10.99
C VAL A 21 -11.44 -27.57 -10.05
N ALA A 22 -11.19 -28.83 -10.40
CA ALA A 22 -10.54 -29.85 -9.58
C ALA A 22 -9.07 -30.04 -9.94
N GLY A 23 -8.59 -29.29 -10.95
CA GLY A 23 -7.16 -29.18 -11.18
C GLY A 23 -6.47 -28.42 -10.04
N PRO A 24 -5.19 -28.68 -9.77
CA PRO A 24 -4.43 -27.92 -8.77
C PRO A 24 -4.26 -26.43 -9.14
N MET A 25 -4.47 -26.08 -10.42
CA MET A 25 -4.20 -24.75 -10.97
C MET A 25 -5.04 -23.60 -10.37
N PRO A 26 -6.39 -23.66 -10.33
CA PRO A 26 -7.21 -22.66 -9.65
C PRO A 26 -6.79 -22.42 -8.20
N TRP A 27 -6.42 -23.46 -7.46
CA TRP A 27 -6.01 -23.37 -6.06
C TRP A 27 -4.68 -22.65 -5.89
N VAL A 28 -3.68 -22.94 -6.74
CA VAL A 28 -2.41 -22.21 -6.74
C VAL A 28 -2.65 -20.73 -7.07
N ILE A 29 -3.47 -20.44 -8.07
CA ILE A 29 -3.80 -19.05 -8.43
C ILE A 29 -4.54 -18.35 -7.28
N ALA A 30 -5.42 -19.05 -6.56
CA ALA A 30 -6.09 -18.50 -5.38
C ALA A 30 -5.12 -18.12 -4.27
N ILE A 31 -4.15 -18.99 -3.96
CA ILE A 31 -3.12 -18.70 -2.95
C ILE A 31 -2.25 -17.53 -3.40
N MET A 32 -1.80 -17.51 -4.66
CA MET A 32 -0.99 -16.41 -5.19
C MET A 32 -1.76 -15.08 -5.17
N MET A 33 -3.03 -15.07 -5.58
CA MET A 33 -3.86 -13.87 -5.52
C MET A 33 -4.08 -13.40 -4.09
N PHE A 34 -4.39 -14.31 -3.17
CA PHE A 34 -4.53 -14.01 -1.75
C PHE A 34 -3.29 -13.31 -1.20
N LEU A 35 -2.11 -13.89 -1.40
CA LEU A 35 -0.83 -13.32 -0.97
C LEU A 35 -0.53 -11.98 -1.65
N THR A 36 -0.86 -11.86 -2.94
CA THR A 36 -0.66 -10.61 -3.70
C THR A 36 -1.52 -9.49 -3.14
N VAL A 37 -2.79 -9.76 -2.83
CA VAL A 37 -3.72 -8.77 -2.25
C VAL A 37 -3.26 -8.37 -0.84
N LEU A 38 -2.81 -9.30 -0.01
CA LEU A 38 -2.25 -8.99 1.32
C LEU A 38 -0.99 -8.13 1.22
N ALA A 39 -0.04 -8.49 0.35
CA ALA A 39 1.19 -7.74 0.16
C ALA A 39 0.92 -6.32 -0.40
N ALA A 40 0.00 -6.20 -1.37
CA ALA A 40 -0.42 -4.92 -1.91
C ALA A 40 -1.11 -4.06 -0.85
N ALA A 41 -2.01 -4.62 -0.04
CA ALA A 41 -2.69 -3.92 1.03
C ALA A 41 -1.70 -3.44 2.11
N ALA A 42 -0.73 -4.27 2.50
CA ALA A 42 0.33 -3.89 3.43
C ALA A 42 1.19 -2.75 2.87
N GLY A 43 1.62 -2.84 1.60
CA GLY A 43 2.39 -1.79 0.93
C GLY A 43 1.64 -0.46 0.82
N LEU A 44 0.35 -0.50 0.47
CA LEU A 44 -0.52 0.68 0.38
C LEU A 44 -0.80 1.28 1.77
N GLY A 45 -0.99 0.44 2.79
CA GLY A 45 -1.14 0.86 4.18
C GLY A 45 0.12 1.56 4.70
N LEU A 46 1.29 0.98 4.46
CA LEU A 46 2.59 1.58 4.81
C LEU A 46 2.84 2.90 4.08
N ALA A 47 2.47 2.99 2.79
CA ALA A 47 2.60 4.23 2.03
C ALA A 47 1.68 5.34 2.56
N GLY A 48 0.45 4.99 2.95
CA GLY A 48 -0.49 5.91 3.59
C GLY A 48 -0.04 6.35 4.98
N ALA A 49 0.55 5.44 5.76
CA ALA A 49 1.16 5.78 7.04
C ALA A 49 2.34 6.74 6.85
N ALA A 50 3.25 6.42 5.91
CA ALA A 50 4.42 7.24 5.62
C ALA A 50 4.04 8.68 5.24
N SER A 51 3.08 8.87 4.34
CA SER A 51 2.68 10.20 3.90
C SER A 51 2.04 11.05 5.00
N ARG A 52 1.34 10.43 5.95
CA ARG A 52 0.78 11.14 7.12
C ARG A 52 1.84 11.49 8.15
N PHE A 53 2.79 10.59 8.40
CA PHE A 53 3.94 10.89 9.25
C PHE A 53 4.76 12.04 8.68
N ASP A 54 5.02 12.02 7.37
CA ASP A 54 5.76 13.07 6.69
C ASP A 54 5.01 14.42 6.74
N ALA A 55 3.69 14.40 6.55
CA ALA A 55 2.86 15.60 6.62
C ALA A 55 2.73 16.21 8.03
N GLN A 56 2.84 15.41 9.10
CA GLN A 56 2.73 15.88 10.49
C GLN A 56 4.07 16.26 11.11
N ILE A 57 5.18 15.69 10.63
CA ILE A 57 6.49 15.79 11.29
C ILE A 57 7.54 16.47 10.40
N GLY A 58 7.55 16.18 9.09
CA GLY A 58 8.55 16.70 8.15
C GLY A 58 8.43 18.20 7.84
N THR A 59 7.42 18.86 8.40
CA THR A 59 7.05 20.25 8.13
C THR A 59 7.00 21.11 9.39
N ARG A 60 7.13 20.52 10.59
CA ARG A 60 7.07 21.23 11.85
C ARG A 60 8.45 21.36 12.48
N ILE A 61 8.86 22.58 12.76
CA ILE A 61 10.11 22.93 13.44
C ILE A 61 9.76 23.63 14.74
N THR A 62 10.52 23.36 15.80
CA THR A 62 10.37 24.07 17.07
C THR A 62 11.57 24.99 17.29
N ILE A 63 11.30 26.27 17.50
CA ILE A 63 12.32 27.25 17.88
C ILE A 63 12.24 27.42 19.39
N GLN A 64 13.36 27.16 20.06
CA GLN A 64 13.51 27.23 21.50
C GLN A 64 14.36 28.44 21.87
N VAL A 65 13.82 29.37 22.66
CA VAL A 65 14.58 30.49 23.20
C VAL A 65 14.94 30.20 24.65
N VAL A 66 16.24 29.99 24.90
CA VAL A 66 16.78 29.69 26.24
C VAL A 66 17.42 30.95 26.80
N GLU A 67 16.70 31.66 27.65
CA GLU A 67 17.15 32.90 28.28
C GLU A 67 16.66 32.97 29.73
N ALA A 68 17.55 33.35 30.65
CA ALA A 68 17.28 33.40 32.08
C ALA A 68 16.33 34.54 32.43
N ASN A 69 16.48 35.69 31.77
CA ASN A 69 15.60 36.83 31.98
C ASN A 69 14.26 36.64 31.23
N PRO A 70 13.10 36.61 31.93
CA PRO A 70 11.81 36.33 31.32
C PRO A 70 11.34 37.43 30.33
N ASP A 71 11.71 38.69 30.55
CA ASP A 71 11.32 39.79 29.66
C ASP A 71 12.13 39.74 28.35
N LEU A 72 13.44 39.46 28.45
CA LEU A 72 14.29 39.28 27.27
C LEU A 72 13.91 38.01 26.50
N ARG A 73 13.57 36.92 27.19
CA ARG A 73 13.06 35.69 26.58
C ARG A 73 11.80 35.95 25.75
N ARG A 74 10.82 36.65 26.32
CA ARG A 74 9.57 37.03 25.63
C ARG A 74 9.81 37.94 24.43
N ALA A 75 10.69 38.94 24.57
CA ALA A 75 11.04 39.85 23.49
C ALA A 75 11.74 39.13 22.32
N GLN A 76 12.72 38.28 22.61
CA GLN A 76 13.44 37.49 21.61
C GLN A 76 12.53 36.46 20.94
N ALA A 77 11.66 35.78 21.69
CA ALA A 77 10.68 34.86 21.12
C ALA A 77 9.72 35.59 20.14
N ALA A 78 9.23 36.78 20.51
CA ALA A 78 8.39 37.58 19.63
C ALA A 78 9.13 38.13 18.40
N ALA A 79 10.44 38.39 18.51
CA ALA A 79 11.28 38.78 17.39
C ALA A 79 11.54 37.61 16.43
N ALA A 80 11.88 36.43 16.97
CA ALA A 80 12.05 35.21 16.20
C ALA A 80 10.77 34.79 15.47
N ALA A 81 9.61 34.84 16.14
CA ALA A 81 8.32 34.55 15.53
C ALA A 81 8.03 35.46 14.33
N ARG A 82 8.29 36.78 14.47
CA ARG A 82 8.10 37.75 13.38
C ARG A 82 9.08 37.57 12.23
N ALA A 83 10.35 37.26 12.54
CA ALA A 83 11.36 36.99 11.52
C ALA A 83 10.97 35.78 10.66
N VAL A 84 10.44 34.74 11.30
CA VAL A 84 10.06 33.50 10.63
C VAL A 84 8.74 33.61 9.88
N GLN A 85 7.77 34.36 10.40
CA GLN A 85 6.48 34.56 9.75
C GLN A 85 6.59 35.20 8.36
N ASN A 86 7.65 35.99 8.12
CA ASN A 86 7.91 36.65 6.84
C ASN A 86 8.71 35.78 5.85
N LEU A 87 9.13 34.56 6.24
CA LEU A 87 9.91 33.69 5.36
C LEU A 87 9.00 32.96 4.36
N PRO A 88 9.44 32.80 3.10
CA PRO A 88 8.68 32.09 2.09
C PRO A 88 8.53 30.61 2.46
N GLY A 89 7.29 30.10 2.38
CA GLY A 89 6.95 28.71 2.66
C GLY A 89 6.65 28.42 4.14
N VAL A 90 6.66 29.42 5.03
CA VAL A 90 6.07 29.28 6.37
C VAL A 90 4.55 29.37 6.25
N THR A 91 3.87 28.34 6.78
CA THR A 91 2.40 28.18 6.69
C THR A 91 1.73 28.63 7.98
N ALA A 92 2.33 28.33 9.13
CA ALA A 92 1.86 28.82 10.43
C ALA A 92 3.03 29.05 11.39
N VAL A 93 2.87 30.04 12.27
CA VAL A 93 3.78 30.30 13.39
C VAL A 93 2.93 30.41 14.64
N ARG A 94 3.16 29.51 15.61
CA ARG A 94 2.44 29.48 16.87
C ARG A 94 3.43 29.59 18.03
N PRO A 95 3.50 30.74 18.71
CA PRO A 95 4.15 30.83 20.01
C PRO A 95 3.39 29.94 21.02
N VAL A 96 4.11 29.07 21.73
CA VAL A 96 3.51 28.19 22.73
C VAL A 96 3.42 28.94 24.06
N PRO A 97 2.22 29.07 24.67
CA PRO A 97 2.06 29.70 25.98
C PRO A 97 2.85 28.94 27.06
N GLU A 98 3.45 29.68 27.99
CA GLU A 98 4.23 29.09 29.09
C GLU A 98 3.39 28.12 29.94
N THR A 99 2.09 28.41 30.13
CA THR A 99 1.14 27.52 30.82
C THR A 99 0.89 26.20 30.09
N GLU A 100 0.96 26.19 28.75
CA GLU A 100 0.84 24.96 27.95
C GLU A 100 2.10 24.10 28.12
N VAL A 101 3.28 24.73 28.11
CA VAL A 101 4.56 24.04 28.38
C VAL A 101 4.56 23.43 29.77
N GLN A 102 4.10 24.16 30.80
CA GLN A 102 3.99 23.66 32.16
C GLN A 102 3.06 22.45 32.27
N ARG A 103 1.90 22.48 31.62
CA ARG A 103 0.95 21.36 31.57
C ARG A 103 1.56 20.11 30.90
N LEU A 104 2.40 20.29 29.89
CA LEU A 104 3.10 19.18 29.24
C LEU A 104 4.18 18.55 30.13
N LEU A 105 4.75 19.33 31.06
CA LEU A 105 5.77 18.88 32.01
C LEU A 105 5.17 18.26 33.29
N GLU A 106 3.94 18.63 33.65
CA GLU A 106 3.23 18.15 34.85
C GLU A 106 3.21 16.62 35.03
N PRO A 107 3.00 15.78 33.98
CA PRO A 107 3.02 14.32 34.13
C PRO A 107 4.38 13.75 34.53
N TRP A 108 5.47 14.46 34.21
CA TRP A 108 6.84 14.03 34.46
C TRP A 108 7.41 14.61 35.75
N LEU A 109 7.01 15.84 36.10
CA LEU A 109 7.52 16.60 37.24
C LEU A 109 6.60 16.53 38.47
N GLY A 110 5.36 16.07 38.32
CA GLY A 110 4.34 16.06 39.37
C GLY A 110 3.77 17.47 39.64
N ALA A 111 2.64 17.51 40.38
CA ALA A 111 1.84 18.73 40.63
C ALA A 111 2.54 19.86 41.44
N GLY A 112 3.86 19.76 41.68
CA GLY A 112 4.67 20.77 42.37
C GLY A 112 6.11 20.91 41.83
N GLY A 113 6.47 20.24 40.73
CA GLY A 113 7.87 20.17 40.27
C GLY A 113 8.42 21.44 39.60
N LEU A 114 7.61 22.48 39.43
CA LEU A 114 8.02 23.78 38.87
C LEU A 114 8.22 24.87 39.94
N GLU A 115 8.15 24.54 41.23
CA GLU A 115 8.49 25.46 42.33
C GLU A 115 10.00 25.78 42.40
N SER A 116 10.83 25.08 41.63
CA SER A 116 12.25 25.39 41.46
C SER A 116 12.42 26.46 40.39
N ASP A 117 13.27 27.44 40.65
CA ASP A 117 13.68 28.63 39.87
C ASP A 117 14.33 28.29 38.49
N ILE A 118 13.83 27.26 37.81
CA ILE A 118 14.34 26.74 36.56
C ILE A 118 13.66 27.50 35.42
N PRO A 119 14.41 28.29 34.63
CA PRO A 119 13.83 29.05 33.53
C PRO A 119 13.30 28.11 32.46
N VAL A 120 11.98 28.10 32.28
CA VAL A 120 11.32 27.35 31.20
C VAL A 120 11.59 28.07 29.87
N PRO A 121 12.09 27.37 28.84
CA PRO A 121 12.38 27.98 27.56
C PRO A 121 11.09 28.37 26.84
N ALA A 122 11.12 29.47 26.08
CA ALA A 122 10.00 29.84 25.23
C ALA A 122 10.05 29.03 23.95
N LEU A 123 8.95 28.35 23.62
CA LEU A 123 8.83 27.51 22.43
C LEU A 123 7.96 28.20 21.37
N ILE A 124 8.36 28.07 20.11
CA ILE A 124 7.61 28.55 18.96
C ILE A 124 7.53 27.39 17.98
N ASP A 125 6.32 26.91 17.73
CA ASP A 125 6.07 25.91 16.69
C ASP A 125 5.90 26.61 15.35
N VAL A 126 6.63 26.14 14.35
CA VAL A 126 6.60 26.69 12.99
C VAL A 126 6.25 25.56 12.03
N ASP A 127 5.10 25.69 11.39
CA ASP A 127 4.69 24.81 10.31
C ASP A 127 5.12 25.44 8.98
N MET A 128 5.84 24.70 8.16
CA MET A 128 6.39 25.15 6.89
C MET A 128 6.28 24.08 5.80
N THR A 129 6.36 24.47 4.54
CA THR A 129 6.29 23.52 3.43
C THR A 129 7.54 22.64 3.36
N ALA A 130 7.44 21.46 2.75
CA ALA A 130 8.57 20.56 2.54
C ALA A 130 9.73 21.19 1.72
N GLU A 131 9.43 22.20 0.89
CA GLU A 131 10.42 23.00 0.16
C GLU A 131 11.16 23.99 1.06
N ALA A 132 10.43 24.65 1.97
CA ALA A 132 11.03 25.54 2.96
C ALA A 132 11.86 24.78 4.00
N HIS A 133 11.41 23.59 4.39
CA HIS A 133 12.14 22.71 5.31
C HIS A 133 13.50 22.27 4.73
N ARG A 134 13.59 22.02 3.41
CA ARG A 134 14.88 21.77 2.73
C ARG A 134 15.85 22.96 2.77
N SER A 135 15.37 24.16 3.10
CA SER A 135 16.15 25.39 3.20
C SER A 135 16.38 25.82 4.66
N LEU A 136 16.42 24.85 5.59
CA LEU A 136 16.48 25.08 7.04
C LEU A 136 17.63 25.98 7.50
N ASP A 137 18.76 25.98 6.78
CA ASP A 137 19.92 26.82 7.13
C ASP A 137 19.64 28.32 6.95
N ARG A 138 18.78 28.70 5.99
CA ARG A 138 18.34 30.10 5.84
C ARG A 138 17.45 30.53 7.02
N LEU A 139 16.61 29.62 7.49
CA LEU A 139 15.77 29.83 8.67
C LEU A 139 16.63 29.96 9.92
N ARG A 140 17.61 29.08 10.13
CA ARG A 140 18.58 29.17 11.22
C ARG A 140 19.31 30.52 11.22
N GLY A 141 19.74 31.01 10.06
CA GLY A 141 20.38 32.33 9.93
C GLY A 141 19.45 33.49 10.29
N ALA A 142 18.20 33.47 9.80
CA ALA A 142 17.20 34.51 10.10
C ALA A 142 16.82 34.53 11.59
N VAL A 143 16.68 33.35 12.22
CA VAL A 143 16.38 33.22 13.65
C VAL A 143 17.55 33.68 14.50
N ALA A 144 18.79 33.30 14.17
CA ALA A 144 19.98 33.71 14.91
C ALA A 144 20.20 35.24 14.86
N ALA A 145 19.87 35.88 13.74
CA ALA A 145 19.96 37.34 13.60
C ALA A 145 18.92 38.09 14.45
N ALA A 146 17.72 37.52 14.61
CA ALA A 146 16.62 38.13 15.37
C ALA A 146 16.65 37.80 16.87
N ALA A 147 17.17 36.63 17.24
CA ALA A 147 17.22 36.12 18.60
C ALA A 147 18.50 35.28 18.80
N PRO A 148 19.58 35.87 19.36
CA PRO A 148 20.85 35.17 19.55
C PRO A 148 20.77 33.97 20.51
N ALA A 149 19.82 33.98 21.45
CA ALA A 149 19.57 32.89 22.39
C ALA A 149 18.59 31.82 21.85
N ALA A 150 18.13 31.95 20.60
CA ALA A 150 17.24 30.97 19.98
C ALA A 150 18.04 29.80 19.37
N ARG A 151 17.57 28.59 19.64
CA ARG A 151 17.98 27.35 18.97
C ARG A 151 16.84 26.83 18.13
N VAL A 152 17.15 26.41 16.91
CA VAL A 152 16.18 25.77 16.03
C VAL A 152 16.38 24.28 16.16
N ASP A 153 15.39 23.59 16.73
CA ASP A 153 15.40 22.13 16.83
C ASP A 153 14.59 21.54 15.69
N ASP A 154 15.23 20.62 14.97
CA ASP A 154 14.60 19.88 13.90
C ASP A 154 14.08 18.56 14.47
N ASN A 155 12.81 18.56 14.86
CA ASN A 155 12.17 17.37 15.43
C ASN A 155 12.07 16.21 14.42
N GLY A 156 12.30 16.45 13.12
CA GLY A 156 12.26 15.43 12.08
C GLY A 156 13.47 14.51 12.05
N GLN A 157 14.64 14.96 12.51
CA GLN A 157 15.90 14.21 12.36
C GLN A 157 15.92 12.88 13.14
N TRP A 158 15.26 12.82 14.30
CA TRP A 158 15.21 11.61 15.13
C TRP A 158 14.37 10.49 14.50
N LEU A 159 13.43 10.85 13.63
CA LEU A 159 12.49 9.92 12.99
C LEU A 159 12.88 9.56 11.56
N ALA A 160 13.97 10.15 11.02
CA ALA A 160 14.52 9.79 9.72
C ALA A 160 14.82 8.27 9.58
N PRO A 161 15.35 7.56 10.60
CA PRO A 161 15.53 6.10 10.52
C PRO A 161 14.21 5.33 10.44
N LEU A 162 13.14 5.83 11.06
CA LEU A 162 11.82 5.21 10.99
C LEU A 162 11.19 5.40 9.61
N ALA A 163 11.30 6.60 9.04
CA ALA A 163 10.84 6.90 7.68
C ALA A 163 11.57 6.02 6.64
N SER A 164 12.88 5.81 6.80
CA SER A 164 13.65 4.93 5.90
C SER A 164 13.24 3.45 6.05
N LEU A 165 12.95 2.98 7.26
CA LEU A 165 12.41 1.64 7.50
C LEU A 165 11.05 1.44 6.81
N ILE A 166 10.12 2.40 6.95
CA ILE A 166 8.81 2.34 6.28
C ILE A 166 9.00 2.33 4.76
N GLY A 167 9.94 3.14 4.25
CA GLY A 167 10.33 3.15 2.83
C GLY A 167 10.87 1.80 2.34
N ALA A 168 11.75 1.16 3.11
CA ALA A 168 12.28 -0.17 2.79
C ALA A 168 11.17 -1.23 2.79
N LEU A 169 10.26 -1.17 3.77
CA LEU A 169 9.14 -2.11 3.88
C LEU A 169 8.14 -1.96 2.73
N LYS A 170 7.93 -0.72 2.24
CA LYS A 170 7.18 -0.45 1.01
C LYS A 170 7.82 -1.12 -0.21
N TRP A 171 9.14 -0.96 -0.39
CA TRP A 171 9.86 -1.59 -1.51
C TRP A 171 9.83 -3.11 -1.43
N LEU A 172 9.91 -3.67 -0.23
CA LEU A 172 9.75 -5.10 -0.01
C LEU A 172 8.35 -5.57 -0.43
N ALA A 173 7.28 -4.84 -0.08
CA ALA A 173 5.92 -5.17 -0.52
C ALA A 173 5.77 -5.13 -2.04
N VAL A 174 6.35 -4.11 -2.72
CA VAL A 174 6.38 -4.03 -4.19
C VAL A 174 7.13 -5.23 -4.79
N GLY A 175 8.29 -5.58 -4.22
CA GLY A 175 9.08 -6.74 -4.64
C GLY A 175 8.30 -8.05 -4.52
N LEU A 176 7.56 -8.24 -3.42
CA LEU A 176 6.71 -9.41 -3.22
C LEU A 176 5.58 -9.48 -4.25
N VAL A 177 4.90 -8.36 -4.55
CA VAL A 177 3.85 -8.32 -5.58
C VAL A 177 4.42 -8.69 -6.95
N LEU A 178 5.56 -8.10 -7.34
CA LEU A 178 6.22 -8.43 -8.60
C LEU A 178 6.64 -9.91 -8.67
N LEU A 179 7.15 -10.45 -7.57
CA LEU A 179 7.50 -11.86 -7.45
C LEU A 179 6.27 -12.76 -7.64
N MET A 180 5.14 -12.44 -7.00
CA MET A 180 3.89 -13.20 -7.14
C MET A 180 3.30 -13.11 -8.55
N VAL A 181 3.40 -11.95 -9.21
CA VAL A 181 3.02 -11.77 -10.62
C VAL A 181 3.86 -12.67 -11.52
N GLY A 182 5.17 -12.69 -11.32
CA GLY A 182 6.09 -13.56 -12.05
C GLY A 182 5.83 -15.05 -11.81
N ALA A 183 5.61 -15.44 -10.55
CA ALA A 183 5.28 -16.81 -10.17
C ALA A 183 3.96 -17.26 -10.81
N THR A 184 2.92 -16.43 -10.75
CA THR A 184 1.62 -16.70 -11.39
C THR A 184 1.77 -16.89 -12.89
N ALA A 185 2.54 -16.02 -13.56
CA ALA A 185 2.81 -16.17 -14.98
C ALA A 185 3.53 -17.50 -15.29
N ALA A 186 4.58 -17.85 -14.53
CA ALA A 186 5.31 -19.10 -14.70
C ALA A 186 4.41 -20.34 -14.49
N THR A 187 3.55 -20.32 -13.47
CA THR A 187 2.56 -21.37 -13.21
C THR A 187 1.58 -21.50 -14.37
N VAL A 188 1.07 -20.40 -14.92
CA VAL A 188 0.19 -20.41 -16.10
C VAL A 188 0.90 -20.98 -17.33
N VAL A 189 2.18 -20.63 -17.56
CA VAL A 189 2.98 -21.20 -18.65
C VAL A 189 3.11 -22.71 -18.49
N LEU A 190 3.46 -23.17 -17.29
CA LEU A 190 3.64 -24.60 -17.00
C LEU A 190 2.33 -25.36 -17.22
N ALA A 191 1.22 -24.80 -16.77
CA ALA A 191 -0.09 -25.38 -16.94
C ALA A 191 -0.55 -25.44 -18.39
N ALA A 192 -0.35 -24.36 -19.15
CA ALA A 192 -0.67 -24.32 -20.57
C ALA A 192 0.14 -25.37 -21.34
N ARG A 193 1.44 -25.52 -21.02
CA ARG A 193 2.30 -26.54 -21.62
C ARG A 193 1.86 -27.95 -21.24
N ALA A 194 1.61 -28.21 -19.96
CA ALA A 194 1.13 -29.51 -19.49
C ALA A 194 -0.21 -29.89 -20.14
N ALA A 195 -1.13 -28.93 -20.30
CA ALA A 195 -2.40 -29.14 -20.97
C ALA A 195 -2.26 -29.47 -22.46
N LEU A 196 -1.36 -28.78 -23.18
CA LEU A 196 -1.06 -29.07 -24.58
C LEU A 196 -0.43 -30.47 -24.75
N ASP A 197 0.52 -30.82 -23.87
CA ASP A 197 1.22 -32.10 -23.94
C ASP A 197 0.28 -33.28 -23.65
N THR A 198 -0.58 -33.14 -22.63
CA THR A 198 -1.57 -34.16 -22.27
C THR A 198 -2.59 -34.40 -23.38
N HIS A 199 -2.92 -33.40 -24.21
CA HIS A 199 -3.97 -33.48 -25.22
C HIS A 199 -3.43 -33.48 -26.65
N ARG A 200 -2.13 -33.72 -26.82
CA ARG A 200 -1.45 -33.65 -28.13
C ARG A 200 -2.12 -34.52 -29.19
N GLY A 201 -2.48 -35.77 -28.85
CA GLY A 201 -3.16 -36.68 -29.79
C GLY A 201 -4.56 -36.19 -30.21
N THR A 202 -5.32 -35.56 -29.31
CA THR A 202 -6.61 -34.96 -29.65
C THR A 202 -6.44 -33.74 -30.56
N ILE A 203 -5.41 -32.93 -30.32
CA ILE A 203 -5.09 -31.76 -31.14
C ILE A 203 -4.69 -32.19 -32.56
N GLU A 204 -3.91 -33.26 -32.70
CA GLU A 204 -3.48 -33.80 -33.99
C GLU A 204 -4.68 -34.29 -34.82
N ILE A 205 -5.62 -35.03 -34.22
CA ILE A 205 -6.86 -35.44 -34.89
C ILE A 205 -7.68 -34.22 -35.33
N LEU A 206 -7.78 -33.20 -34.49
CA LEU A 206 -8.51 -31.97 -34.81
C LEU A 206 -7.84 -31.22 -35.98
N HIS A 207 -6.50 -31.22 -36.02
CA HIS A 207 -5.73 -30.61 -37.09
C HIS A 207 -5.90 -31.36 -38.42
N LEU A 208 -5.91 -32.69 -38.40
CA LEU A 208 -6.21 -33.53 -39.58
C LEU A 208 -7.64 -33.28 -40.11
N MET A 209 -8.56 -32.89 -39.25
CA MET A 209 -9.93 -32.48 -39.58
C MET A 209 -10.05 -31.02 -40.05
N GLY A 210 -8.92 -30.29 -40.18
CA GLY A 210 -8.86 -28.92 -40.69
C GLY A 210 -9.02 -27.81 -39.64
N ALA A 211 -8.89 -28.11 -38.33
CA ALA A 211 -8.96 -27.09 -37.31
C ALA A 211 -7.73 -26.18 -37.32
N THR A 212 -7.98 -24.89 -37.17
CA THR A 212 -6.93 -23.85 -37.11
C THR A 212 -6.34 -23.75 -35.70
N ASP A 213 -5.05 -23.45 -35.60
CA ASP A 213 -4.33 -23.23 -34.33
C ASP A 213 -5.00 -22.19 -33.43
N VAL A 214 -5.66 -21.19 -34.04
CA VAL A 214 -6.41 -20.14 -33.33
C VAL A 214 -7.66 -20.69 -32.65
N GLN A 215 -8.34 -21.67 -33.28
CA GLN A 215 -9.52 -22.32 -32.69
C GLN A 215 -9.12 -23.18 -31.49
N VAL A 216 -8.02 -23.92 -31.59
CA VAL A 216 -7.47 -24.72 -30.48
C VAL A 216 -7.02 -23.80 -29.34
N ALA A 217 -6.29 -22.72 -29.65
CA ALA A 217 -5.83 -21.76 -28.64
C ALA A 217 -6.99 -21.12 -27.86
N ARG A 218 -8.09 -20.77 -28.54
CA ARG A 218 -9.27 -20.16 -27.90
C ARG A 218 -9.93 -21.08 -26.87
N LEU A 219 -9.94 -22.39 -27.12
CA LEU A 219 -10.53 -23.38 -26.22
C LEU A 219 -9.74 -23.47 -24.90
N PHE A 220 -8.41 -23.57 -25.00
CA PHE A 220 -7.51 -23.59 -23.83
C PHE A 220 -7.48 -22.26 -23.08
N GLN A 221 -7.51 -21.14 -23.80
CA GLN A 221 -7.60 -19.80 -23.18
C GLN A 221 -8.85 -19.66 -22.33
N ARG A 222 -10.02 -20.09 -22.82
CA ARG A 222 -11.28 -19.99 -22.07
C ARG A 222 -11.22 -20.79 -20.77
N ARG A 223 -10.60 -21.97 -20.79
CA ARG A 223 -10.39 -22.79 -19.60
C ARG A 223 -9.46 -22.11 -18.59
N ILE A 224 -8.29 -21.64 -19.03
CA ILE A 224 -7.34 -20.95 -18.15
C ILE A 224 -7.94 -19.65 -17.59
N ALA A 225 -8.74 -18.93 -18.39
CA ALA A 225 -9.45 -17.74 -17.94
C ALA A 225 -10.45 -18.05 -16.82
N LEU A 226 -11.20 -19.15 -16.91
CA LEU A 226 -12.12 -19.58 -15.86
C LEU A 226 -11.38 -20.00 -14.58
N ASP A 227 -10.28 -20.73 -14.72
CA ASP A 227 -9.44 -21.13 -13.59
C ASP A 227 -8.82 -19.90 -12.89
N ALA A 228 -8.32 -18.94 -13.67
CA ALA A 228 -7.77 -17.70 -13.16
C ALA A 228 -8.83 -16.79 -12.53
N LEU A 229 -10.04 -16.75 -13.09
CA LEU A 229 -11.15 -15.99 -12.55
C LEU A 229 -11.62 -16.57 -11.22
N PHE A 230 -11.80 -17.89 -11.16
CA PHE A 230 -12.23 -18.58 -9.94
C PHE A 230 -11.17 -18.46 -8.84
N GLY A 231 -9.91 -18.78 -9.17
CA GLY A 231 -8.80 -18.66 -8.22
C GLY A 231 -8.62 -17.20 -7.77
N GLY A 232 -8.59 -16.26 -8.72
CA GLY A 232 -8.45 -14.84 -8.44
C GLY A 232 -9.55 -14.29 -7.55
N LEU A 233 -10.81 -14.62 -7.83
CA LEU A 233 -11.95 -14.14 -7.03
C LEU A 233 -11.95 -14.77 -5.63
N LEU A 234 -11.68 -16.08 -5.52
CA LEU A 234 -11.63 -16.78 -4.24
C LEU A 234 -10.49 -16.23 -3.36
N GLY A 235 -9.29 -16.09 -3.93
CA GLY A 235 -8.14 -15.52 -3.24
C GLY A 235 -8.39 -14.08 -2.78
N PHE A 236 -9.03 -13.26 -3.62
CA PHE A 236 -9.40 -11.89 -3.27
C PHE A 236 -10.44 -11.83 -2.15
N ILE A 237 -11.50 -12.63 -2.20
CA ILE A 237 -12.53 -12.65 -1.16
C ILE A 237 -11.92 -13.04 0.19
N LEU A 238 -11.10 -14.10 0.21
CA LEU A 238 -10.42 -14.52 1.44
C LEU A 238 -9.47 -13.44 1.97
N ALA A 239 -8.73 -12.77 1.08
CA ALA A 239 -7.85 -11.67 1.46
C ALA A 239 -8.64 -10.48 2.02
N ALA A 240 -9.74 -10.10 1.38
CA ALA A 240 -10.61 -9.03 1.82
C ALA A 240 -11.21 -9.31 3.20
N LEU A 241 -11.65 -10.55 3.46
CA LEU A 241 -12.15 -10.98 4.78
C LEU A 241 -11.08 -10.83 5.87
N VAL A 242 -9.85 -11.26 5.58
CA VAL A 242 -8.72 -11.10 6.52
C VAL A 242 -8.42 -9.63 6.76
N LEU A 243 -8.38 -8.79 5.72
CA LEU A 243 -8.11 -7.36 5.83
C LEU A 243 -9.19 -6.62 6.62
N ILE A 244 -10.47 -6.93 6.39
CA ILE A 244 -11.59 -6.36 7.15
C ILE A 244 -11.50 -6.80 8.61
N GLY A 245 -11.27 -8.09 8.87
CA GLY A 245 -11.12 -8.61 10.24
C GLY A 245 -9.97 -7.97 11.01
N ILE A 246 -8.82 -7.72 10.35
CA ILE A 246 -7.71 -6.98 10.95
C ILE A 246 -8.10 -5.52 11.22
N GLY A 247 -8.73 -4.85 10.25
CA GLY A 247 -9.15 -3.45 10.39
C GLY A 247 -10.12 -3.21 11.54
N GLU A 248 -11.09 -4.10 11.74
CA GLU A 248 -12.02 -4.05 12.87
C GLU A 248 -11.30 -4.20 14.22
N ARG A 249 -10.34 -5.13 14.32
CA ARG A 249 -9.56 -5.31 15.55
C ARG A 249 -8.65 -4.12 15.86
N VAL A 250 -8.08 -3.50 14.83
CA VAL A 250 -7.23 -2.32 14.99
C VAL A 250 -8.05 -1.09 15.39
N SER A 251 -9.24 -0.90 14.81
CA SER A 251 -10.13 0.21 15.19
C SER A 251 -10.69 0.05 16.61
N ALA A 252 -10.93 -1.17 17.07
CA ALA A 252 -11.37 -1.46 18.44
C ALA A 252 -10.34 -1.09 19.53
N LEU A 253 -9.05 -0.94 19.17
CA LEU A 253 -7.99 -0.53 20.12
C LEU A 253 -8.04 0.96 20.50
N GLY A 254 -8.98 1.74 19.94
CA GLY A 254 -9.30 3.09 20.40
C GLY A 254 -8.23 4.16 20.15
N SER A 255 -7.10 3.81 19.53
CA SER A 255 -6.10 4.79 19.12
C SER A 255 -6.52 5.38 17.78
N GLU A 256 -6.99 6.63 17.77
CA GLU A 256 -7.29 7.38 16.54
C GLU A 256 -6.10 7.42 15.57
N LEU A 257 -4.88 7.27 16.09
CA LEU A 257 -3.65 7.14 15.31
C LEU A 257 -3.56 5.78 14.58
N LEU A 258 -3.98 4.68 15.21
CA LEU A 258 -3.95 3.31 14.65
C LEU A 258 -5.23 2.93 13.88
N GLY A 259 -6.41 3.38 14.32
CA GLY A 259 -7.68 3.18 13.60
C GLY A 259 -7.66 3.80 12.20
N SER A 260 -6.76 4.77 11.98
CA SER A 260 -6.49 5.39 10.70
C SER A 260 -5.54 4.58 9.78
N ALA A 261 -4.87 3.54 10.28
CA ALA A 261 -4.01 2.64 9.50
C ALA A 261 -4.80 1.60 8.68
N ALA A 262 -6.14 1.66 8.72
CA ALA A 262 -7.00 0.93 7.80
C ALA A 262 -6.68 1.30 6.34
N VAL A 263 -6.79 0.31 5.45
CA VAL A 263 -6.57 0.49 4.01
C VAL A 263 -7.41 1.68 3.52
N PRO A 264 -6.80 2.75 2.98
CA PRO A 264 -7.53 3.95 2.63
C PRO A 264 -8.59 3.64 1.57
N ALA A 265 -9.75 4.32 1.60
CA ALA A 265 -10.84 4.12 0.63
C ALA A 265 -10.38 4.04 -0.85
N PRO A 266 -9.46 4.90 -1.36
CA PRO A 266 -8.95 4.76 -2.73
C PRO A 266 -8.10 3.50 -2.96
N ALA A 267 -7.43 2.96 -1.93
CA ALA A 267 -6.63 1.74 -2.06
C ALA A 267 -7.51 0.50 -2.32
N TRP A 268 -8.77 0.49 -1.88
CA TRP A 268 -9.72 -0.57 -2.25
C TRP A 268 -9.96 -0.64 -3.75
N GLY A 269 -9.95 0.50 -4.46
CA GLY A 269 -10.05 0.50 -5.92
C GLY A 269 -8.89 -0.24 -6.60
N VAL A 270 -7.66 -0.05 -6.08
CA VAL A 270 -6.47 -0.77 -6.56
C VAL A 270 -6.60 -2.27 -6.25
N LEU A 271 -7.03 -2.64 -5.05
CA LEU A 271 -7.19 -4.05 -4.66
C LEU A 271 -8.26 -4.77 -5.48
N VAL A 272 -9.39 -4.11 -5.81
CA VAL A 272 -10.43 -4.69 -6.67
C VAL A 272 -9.96 -4.83 -8.12
N ALA A 273 -9.01 -4.00 -8.56
CA ALA A 273 -8.41 -4.13 -9.89
C ALA A 273 -7.43 -5.32 -10.01
N LEU A 274 -6.85 -5.81 -8.89
CA LEU A 274 -5.88 -6.91 -8.89
C LEU A 274 -6.43 -8.21 -9.50
N PRO A 275 -7.63 -8.71 -9.13
CA PRO A 275 -8.21 -9.89 -9.76
C PRO A 275 -8.40 -9.75 -11.26
N ALA A 276 -8.91 -8.60 -11.72
CA ALA A 276 -9.07 -8.31 -13.14
C ALA A 276 -7.72 -8.31 -13.87
N PHE A 277 -6.70 -7.70 -13.27
CA PHE A 277 -5.33 -7.72 -13.78
C PHE A 277 -4.75 -9.13 -13.82
N GLY A 278 -4.94 -9.95 -12.78
CA GLY A 278 -4.46 -11.33 -12.74
C GLY A 278 -5.10 -12.21 -13.80
N VAL A 279 -6.41 -12.06 -14.03
CA VAL A 279 -7.12 -12.76 -15.11
C VAL A 279 -6.61 -12.31 -16.48
N PHE A 280 -6.44 -11.00 -16.68
CA PHE A 280 -5.86 -10.45 -17.92
C PHE A 280 -4.45 -10.99 -18.18
N LEU A 281 -3.59 -10.96 -17.17
CA LEU A 281 -2.23 -11.49 -17.23
C LEU A 281 -2.23 -12.98 -17.58
N ALA A 282 -3.06 -13.79 -16.90
CA ALA A 282 -3.18 -15.22 -17.18
C ALA A 282 -3.62 -15.48 -18.62
N MET A 283 -4.60 -14.73 -19.13
CA MET A 283 -5.05 -14.84 -20.52
C MET A 283 -3.95 -14.49 -21.52
N LEU A 284 -3.20 -13.41 -21.27
CA LEU A 284 -2.11 -12.96 -22.13
C LEU A 284 -0.98 -13.99 -22.15
N VAL A 285 -0.54 -14.46 -20.98
CA VAL A 285 0.52 -15.46 -20.82
C VAL A 285 0.12 -16.79 -21.47
N ALA A 286 -1.11 -17.24 -21.26
CA ALA A 286 -1.64 -18.44 -21.91
C ALA A 286 -1.64 -18.31 -23.43
N ARG A 287 -2.12 -17.17 -23.96
CA ARG A 287 -2.13 -16.90 -25.41
C ARG A 287 -0.75 -17.02 -26.02
N LEU A 288 0.22 -16.30 -25.46
CA LEU A 288 1.58 -16.24 -25.95
C LEU A 288 2.25 -17.61 -25.88
N THR A 289 2.01 -18.35 -24.80
CA THR A 289 2.55 -19.70 -24.61
C THR A 289 2.01 -20.68 -25.64
N ILE A 290 0.69 -20.69 -25.86
CA ILE A 290 0.04 -21.62 -26.78
C ILE A 290 0.43 -21.32 -28.23
N LEU A 291 0.38 -20.06 -28.66
CA LEU A 291 0.78 -19.67 -30.02
C LEU A 291 2.27 -20.00 -30.30
N LYS A 292 3.15 -19.77 -29.32
CA LYS A 292 4.59 -20.10 -29.43
C LYS A 292 4.87 -21.60 -29.35
N ALA A 293 3.94 -22.40 -28.83
CA ALA A 293 4.04 -23.86 -28.83
C ALA A 293 3.57 -24.44 -30.17
N LEU A 294 2.45 -23.96 -30.70
CA LEU A 294 1.90 -24.37 -32.00
C LEU A 294 2.82 -23.98 -33.16
N GLY A 295 3.34 -22.75 -33.18
CA GLY A 295 4.29 -22.31 -34.21
C GLY A 295 5.67 -23.00 -34.18
N ARG A 296 5.93 -23.90 -33.22
CA ARG A 296 7.12 -24.78 -33.20
C ARG A 296 6.82 -26.22 -33.62
N MET A 297 5.55 -26.59 -33.78
CA MET A 297 5.11 -27.91 -34.22
C MET A 297 4.85 -27.97 -35.74
N LEU A 298 4.83 -26.81 -36.40
CA LEU A 298 4.94 -26.65 -37.86
C LEU A 298 6.42 -26.44 -38.24
#